data_AF-A0AAP7A6D1-F1
#
_entry.id   AF-A0AAP7A6D1-F1
#
_cell.length_a   1.000
_cell.length_b   1.000
_cell.length_c   1.000
_cell.angle_alpha   90.00
_cell.angle_beta   90.00
_cell.angle_gamma   90.00
#
_symmetry.space_group_name_H-M   'P 1'
#
loop_
_entity.id
_entity.type
_entity.pdbx_description
1 polymer ?
#
loop_
_entity_poly.entity_id
_entity_poly.type
_entity_poly.pdbx_seq_one_letter_code
_entity_poly.pdbx_strand_id
1 'polypeptide(L)'
;MNLKKVILAPLIVSSMLATLAGPIPAGAEAAQENQQEQQSDNKKVPIDKKLAPKLQKAVNELAGKEIKLKDVGEFINGQVRLLSEDEKYGVHFDSKSGKIWSVSVMTTIDKVDKKFQDEALKQLKSAYSKKKYIFNKDVTQSRSYDNSKGKFGDYMFYGFSGKDFKVQVNANISEGYAIPFATIDI
;
A
#
# COMPACT_ATOMS: atom_id res chain seq x y z
N MET A 1 13.85 -6.61 -65.99
CA MET A 1 13.63 -5.18 -65.64
C MET A 1 13.14 -5.14 -64.20
N ASN A 2 13.93 -4.89 -63.16
CA ASN A 2 14.70 -3.69 -62.77
C ASN A 2 13.85 -2.43 -62.55
N LEU A 3 13.40 -2.22 -61.31
CA LEU A 3 13.27 -0.90 -60.70
C LEU A 3 13.94 -0.92 -59.32
N LYS A 4 14.69 0.16 -59.07
CA LYS A 4 15.83 0.26 -58.18
C LYS A 4 15.44 0.83 -56.80
N LYS A 5 16.23 0.44 -55.81
CA LYS A 5 16.52 1.01 -54.48
C LYS A 5 16.13 2.49 -54.27
N VAL A 6 15.54 2.79 -53.10
CA VAL A 6 15.93 3.90 -52.20
C VAL A 6 15.63 3.52 -50.75
N ILE A 7 16.64 3.67 -49.88
CA ILE A 7 16.62 3.57 -48.42
C ILE A 7 16.43 4.99 -47.88
N LEU A 8 15.64 5.22 -46.82
CA LEU A 8 15.95 6.22 -45.78
C LEU A 8 15.07 6.01 -44.53
N ALA A 9 15.71 5.67 -43.41
CA ALA A 9 15.12 5.65 -42.08
C ALA A 9 15.42 7.00 -41.39
N PRO A 10 14.45 7.64 -40.71
CA PRO A 10 14.77 8.76 -39.83
C PRO A 10 15.27 8.25 -38.47
N LEU A 11 16.56 8.52 -38.20
CA LEU A 11 17.18 8.48 -36.88
C LEU A 11 16.46 9.47 -35.95
N ILE A 12 15.88 9.00 -34.84
CA ILE A 12 15.49 9.88 -33.74
C ILE A 12 16.74 10.11 -32.89
N VAL A 13 17.20 11.36 -32.92
CA VAL A 13 18.37 11.89 -32.24
C VAL A 13 18.18 11.79 -30.72
N SER A 14 19.13 11.12 -30.08
CA SER A 14 19.39 11.20 -28.64
C SER A 14 19.82 12.62 -28.29
N SER A 15 19.01 13.35 -27.53
CA SER A 15 19.43 14.61 -26.92
C SER A 15 20.22 14.31 -25.65
N MET A 16 21.55 14.28 -25.79
CA MET A 16 22.46 14.49 -24.66
C MET A 16 22.13 15.85 -24.02
N LEU A 17 21.77 15.83 -22.73
CA LEU A 17 21.76 17.05 -21.92
C LEU A 17 23.21 17.47 -21.69
N ALA A 18 23.58 18.58 -22.32
CA ALA A 18 24.86 19.23 -22.18
C ALA A 18 25.07 19.69 -20.72
N THR A 19 26.19 19.30 -20.14
CA THR A 19 26.75 19.93 -18.94
C THR A 19 27.28 21.31 -19.31
N LEU A 20 26.48 22.36 -19.05
CA LEU A 20 26.96 23.73 -19.10
C LEU A 20 27.57 24.09 -17.75
N ALA A 21 28.91 24.16 -17.71
CA ALA A 21 29.66 24.80 -16.65
C ALA A 21 29.45 26.33 -16.76
N GLY A 22 28.69 26.87 -15.82
CA GLY A 22 28.49 28.30 -15.59
C GLY A 22 28.02 28.51 -14.15
N PRO A 23 28.28 29.66 -13.52
CA PRO A 23 27.92 29.89 -12.12
C PRO A 23 26.40 29.80 -11.95
N ILE A 24 25.98 28.90 -11.07
CA ILE A 24 24.58 28.69 -10.69
C ILE A 24 24.04 30.01 -10.12
N PRO A 25 22.95 30.60 -10.66
CA PRO A 25 22.24 31.66 -9.96
C PRO A 25 21.64 31.05 -8.70
N ALA A 26 21.98 31.62 -7.53
CA ALA A 26 21.31 31.31 -6.27
C ALA A 26 19.80 31.49 -6.46
N GLY A 27 19.07 30.38 -6.52
CA GLY A 27 17.64 30.36 -6.89
C GLY A 27 17.15 29.10 -7.58
N ALA A 28 18.05 28.17 -7.98
CA ALA A 28 17.68 26.90 -8.62
C ALA A 28 17.49 25.71 -7.65
N GLU A 29 17.09 25.97 -6.40
CA GLU A 29 16.79 24.90 -5.41
C GLU A 29 15.29 24.57 -5.28
N ALA A 30 14.40 25.26 -6.01
CA ALA A 30 12.95 25.10 -5.82
C ALA A 30 12.26 24.09 -6.78
N ALA A 31 12.98 23.16 -7.40
CA ALA A 31 12.40 22.23 -8.39
C ALA A 31 12.49 20.73 -8.04
N GLN A 32 13.05 20.36 -6.88
CA GLN A 32 13.09 18.96 -6.42
C GLN A 32 12.25 18.69 -5.15
N GLU A 33 11.55 19.69 -4.62
CA GLU A 33 10.81 19.55 -3.35
C GLU A 33 9.37 19.02 -3.51
N ASN A 34 8.88 18.77 -4.74
CA ASN A 34 7.50 18.32 -4.98
C ASN A 34 7.33 16.79 -5.14
N GLN A 35 8.28 15.96 -4.70
CA GLN A 35 8.11 14.50 -4.70
C GLN A 35 7.94 13.88 -3.31
N GLN A 36 7.95 14.68 -2.24
CA GLN A 36 7.80 14.17 -0.87
C GLN A 36 6.48 14.53 -0.17
N GLU A 37 5.52 15.13 -0.87
CA GLU A 37 4.14 15.27 -0.38
C GLU A 37 3.16 14.50 -1.28
N GLN A 38 3.25 13.17 -1.29
CA GLN A 38 2.04 12.34 -1.42
C GLN A 38 1.32 12.31 -0.06
N GLN A 39 1.07 13.46 0.53
CA GLN A 39 -0.08 13.60 1.42
C GLN A 39 -1.27 13.74 0.47
N SER A 40 -1.84 12.61 0.06
CA SER A 40 -3.14 12.62 -0.58
C SER A 40 -4.08 13.44 0.30
N ASP A 41 -4.66 14.49 -0.25
CA ASP A 41 -5.89 15.07 0.27
C ASP A 41 -6.91 13.92 0.32
N ASN A 42 -6.93 13.18 1.43
CA ASN A 42 -7.77 12.01 1.63
C ASN A 42 -9.21 12.51 1.62
N LYS A 43 -9.81 12.51 0.42
CA LYS A 43 -11.18 12.99 0.25
C LYS A 43 -12.09 12.17 1.15
N LYS A 44 -12.77 12.86 2.07
CA LYS A 44 -13.80 12.26 2.91
C LYS A 44 -14.94 11.73 2.04
N VAL A 45 -15.35 10.49 2.26
CA VAL A 45 -16.41 9.81 1.52
C VAL A 45 -17.49 9.35 2.50
N PRO A 46 -18.68 9.96 2.49
CA PRO A 46 -19.83 9.45 3.23
C PRO A 46 -20.20 8.04 2.78
N ILE A 47 -20.54 7.17 3.72
CA ILE A 47 -20.88 5.78 3.42
C ILE A 47 -22.36 5.66 3.05
N ASP A 48 -22.64 4.98 1.94
CA ASP A 48 -24.02 4.66 1.53
C ASP A 48 -24.68 3.74 2.58
N LYS A 49 -25.87 4.11 3.04
CA LYS A 49 -26.68 3.33 4.00
C LYS A 49 -26.98 1.91 3.51
N LYS A 50 -27.02 1.66 2.20
CA LYS A 50 -27.20 0.32 1.62
C LYS A 50 -25.93 -0.52 1.70
N LEU A 51 -24.76 0.11 1.72
CA LEU A 51 -23.47 -0.56 1.79
C LEU A 51 -23.02 -0.80 3.23
N ALA A 52 -23.39 0.09 4.17
CA ALA A 52 -22.99 0.02 5.57
C ALA A 52 -23.21 -1.36 6.22
N PRO A 53 -24.36 -2.06 6.06
CA PRO A 53 -24.54 -3.39 6.66
C PRO A 53 -23.56 -4.44 6.14
N LYS A 54 -23.19 -4.38 4.85
CA LYS A 54 -22.22 -5.30 4.26
C LYS A 54 -20.81 -5.09 4.83
N LEU A 55 -20.39 -3.83 4.94
CA LEU A 55 -19.10 -3.46 5.52
C LEU A 55 -19.03 -3.85 7.00
N GLN A 56 -20.11 -3.56 7.74
CA GLN A 56 -20.26 -3.89 9.15
C GLN A 56 -20.17 -5.40 9.39
N LYS A 57 -20.86 -6.19 8.57
CA LYS A 57 -20.81 -7.66 8.64
C LYS A 57 -19.38 -8.18 8.46
N ALA A 58 -18.67 -7.72 7.43
CA ALA A 58 -17.30 -8.18 7.18
C ALA A 58 -16.35 -7.83 8.33
N VAL A 59 -16.46 -6.64 8.91
CA VAL A 59 -15.63 -6.24 10.07
C VAL A 59 -15.96 -7.09 11.30
N ASN A 60 -17.24 -7.33 11.57
CA ASN A 60 -17.66 -8.18 12.70
C ASN A 60 -17.19 -9.62 12.55
N GLU A 61 -17.25 -10.18 11.34
CA GLU A 61 -16.72 -11.52 11.04
C GLU A 61 -15.22 -11.62 11.31
N LEU A 62 -14.43 -10.58 11.00
CA LEU A 62 -13.00 -10.55 11.33
C LEU A 62 -12.78 -10.44 12.85
N ALA A 63 -13.56 -9.59 13.51
CA ALA A 63 -13.38 -9.28 14.92
C ALA A 63 -13.90 -10.37 15.86
N GLY A 64 -14.83 -11.22 15.40
CA GLY A 64 -15.56 -12.17 16.24
C GLY A 64 -16.54 -11.50 17.21
N LYS A 65 -16.82 -10.21 17.03
CA LYS A 65 -17.72 -9.39 17.87
C LYS A 65 -18.23 -8.19 17.08
N GLU A 66 -19.21 -7.49 17.62
CA GLU A 66 -19.69 -6.24 17.04
C GLU A 66 -18.66 -5.12 17.19
N ILE A 67 -18.36 -4.42 16.10
CA ILE A 67 -17.42 -3.29 16.03
C ILE A 67 -18.13 -2.09 15.43
N LYS A 68 -18.18 -0.96 16.12
CA LYS A 68 -18.82 0.24 15.55
C LYS A 68 -17.93 0.90 14.49
N LEU A 69 -18.45 1.04 13.27
CA LEU A 69 -17.79 1.76 12.17
C LEU A 69 -18.14 3.24 12.17
N LYS A 70 -17.21 4.07 11.68
CA LYS A 70 -17.47 5.49 11.40
C LYS A 70 -18.45 5.63 10.22
N ASP A 71 -19.06 6.80 10.08
CA ASP A 71 -19.98 7.10 8.98
C ASP A 71 -19.28 7.66 7.72
N VAL A 72 -18.00 8.00 7.85
CA VAL A 72 -17.20 8.64 6.80
C VAL A 72 -15.88 7.89 6.65
N GLY A 73 -15.60 7.45 5.43
CA GLY A 73 -14.32 6.88 5.04
C GLY A 73 -13.40 7.89 4.37
N GLU A 74 -12.18 7.45 4.08
CA GLU A 74 -11.15 8.22 3.37
C GLU A 74 -10.85 7.56 2.03
N PHE A 75 -10.87 8.34 0.95
CA PHE A 75 -10.45 7.85 -0.35
C PHE A 75 -8.92 7.81 -0.44
N ILE A 76 -8.36 6.61 -0.57
CA ILE A 76 -6.92 6.34 -0.59
C ILE A 76 -6.65 5.34 -1.71
N ASN A 77 -5.74 5.69 -2.63
CA ASN A 77 -5.25 4.80 -3.70
C ASN A 77 -6.36 4.12 -4.52
N GLY A 78 -7.38 4.88 -4.92
CA GLY A 78 -8.48 4.37 -5.73
C GLY A 78 -9.57 3.62 -4.96
N GLN A 79 -9.46 3.51 -3.64
CA GLN A 79 -10.39 2.80 -2.78
C GLN A 79 -10.84 3.67 -1.61
N VAL A 80 -11.90 3.27 -0.90
CA VAL A 80 -12.28 3.89 0.36
C VAL A 80 -11.81 3.01 1.51
N ARG A 81 -11.07 3.61 2.43
CA ARG A 81 -10.75 3.05 3.74
C ARG A 81 -11.77 3.59 4.74
N LEU A 82 -12.57 2.69 5.29
CA LEU A 82 -13.48 3.00 6.39
C LEU A 82 -12.95 2.38 7.68
N LEU A 83 -12.93 3.16 8.77
CA LEU A 83 -12.41 2.73 10.07
C LEU A 83 -13.51 2.51 11.10
N SER A 84 -13.19 1.71 12.11
CA SER A 84 -13.92 1.71 13.37
C SER A 84 -13.74 3.01 14.14
N GLU A 85 -14.64 3.28 15.09
CA GLU A 85 -14.53 4.45 15.98
C GLU A 85 -13.24 4.44 16.81
N ASP A 86 -12.79 3.25 17.21
CA ASP A 86 -11.52 3.06 17.93
C ASP A 86 -10.29 2.98 17.02
N GLU A 87 -10.50 3.07 15.69
CA GLU A 87 -9.49 3.00 14.63
C GLU A 87 -8.65 1.70 14.59
N LYS A 88 -9.05 0.68 15.37
CA LYS A 88 -8.36 -0.62 15.41
C LYS A 88 -8.80 -1.55 14.30
N TYR A 89 -9.94 -1.30 13.68
CA TYR A 89 -10.45 -2.10 12.57
C TYR A 89 -10.66 -1.21 11.36
N GLY A 90 -10.53 -1.81 10.17
CA GLY A 90 -10.76 -1.10 8.92
C GLY A 90 -11.27 -2.01 7.82
N VAL A 91 -11.91 -1.41 6.83
CA VAL A 91 -12.36 -2.08 5.62
C VAL A 91 -11.97 -1.24 4.42
N HIS A 92 -11.31 -1.87 3.45
CA HIS A 92 -10.93 -1.27 2.18
C HIS A 92 -11.89 -1.77 1.11
N PHE A 93 -12.58 -0.86 0.43
CA PHE A 93 -13.59 -1.23 -0.55
C PHE A 93 -13.66 -0.25 -1.72
N ASP A 94 -14.18 -0.72 -2.84
CA ASP A 94 -14.48 0.13 -3.99
C ASP A 94 -15.82 0.85 -3.78
N SER A 95 -15.83 2.18 -3.82
CA SER A 95 -17.02 2.98 -3.50
C SER A 95 -18.15 2.87 -4.53
N LYS A 96 -17.84 2.48 -5.78
CA LYS A 96 -18.83 2.39 -6.86
C LYS A 96 -19.54 1.04 -6.84
N SER A 97 -18.78 -0.04 -6.69
CA SER A 97 -19.26 -1.42 -6.73
C SER A 97 -19.59 -1.99 -5.36
N GLY A 98 -19.10 -1.37 -4.28
CA GLY A 98 -19.19 -1.91 -2.92
C GLY A 98 -18.38 -3.19 -2.72
N LYS A 99 -17.45 -3.52 -3.64
CA LYS A 99 -16.57 -4.68 -3.53
C LYS A 99 -15.55 -4.46 -2.41
N ILE A 100 -15.55 -5.33 -1.41
CA ILE A 100 -14.57 -5.29 -0.32
C ILE A 100 -13.27 -5.92 -0.82
N TRP A 101 -12.16 -5.22 -0.72
CA TRP A 101 -10.85 -5.74 -1.06
C TRP A 101 -10.23 -6.48 0.13
N SER A 102 -10.25 -5.83 1.28
CA SER A 102 -9.70 -6.39 2.51
C SER A 102 -10.37 -5.80 3.74
N VAL A 103 -10.23 -6.53 4.84
CA VAL A 103 -10.59 -6.07 6.17
C VAL A 103 -9.34 -6.16 7.04
N SER A 104 -9.07 -5.12 7.81
CA SER A 104 -7.86 -4.97 8.61
C SER A 104 -8.15 -4.89 10.10
N VAL A 105 -7.19 -5.34 10.90
CA VAL A 105 -7.13 -5.17 12.35
C VAL A 105 -5.74 -4.72 12.76
N MET A 106 -5.67 -3.78 13.70
CA MET A 106 -4.45 -3.40 14.39
C MET A 106 -4.17 -4.45 15.46
N THR A 107 -3.03 -5.12 15.35
CA THR A 107 -2.53 -6.10 16.32
C THR A 107 -1.15 -5.68 16.80
N THR A 108 -0.54 -6.49 17.66
CA THR A 108 0.81 -6.25 18.16
C THR A 108 1.78 -7.24 17.53
N ILE A 109 3.04 -6.80 17.37
CA ILE A 109 4.09 -7.59 16.73
C ILE A 109 4.32 -8.94 17.41
N ASP A 110 4.15 -9.04 18.74
CA ASP A 110 4.25 -10.29 19.50
C ASP A 110 3.18 -11.34 19.14
N LYS A 111 2.06 -10.91 18.53
CA LYS A 111 1.01 -11.81 18.03
C LYS A 111 1.23 -12.25 16.58
N VAL A 112 2.18 -11.63 15.89
CA VAL A 112 2.51 -11.96 14.50
C VAL A 112 3.57 -13.04 14.49
N ASP A 113 3.37 -14.07 13.69
CA ASP A 113 4.29 -15.19 13.62
C ASP A 113 5.72 -14.75 13.27
N LYS A 114 6.70 -15.31 13.97
CA LYS A 114 8.11 -14.85 13.91
C LYS A 114 8.67 -14.97 12.49
N LYS A 115 8.20 -15.96 11.73
CA LYS A 115 8.51 -16.14 10.31
C LYS A 115 8.24 -14.88 9.48
N PHE A 116 7.10 -14.22 9.67
CA PHE A 116 6.76 -13.03 8.89
C PHE A 116 7.57 -11.81 9.32
N GLN A 117 7.87 -11.69 10.62
CA GLN A 117 8.76 -10.65 11.13
C GLN A 117 10.18 -10.80 10.55
N ASP A 118 10.66 -12.04 10.42
CA ASP A 118 11.98 -12.34 9.86
C ASP A 118 12.06 -12.07 8.36
N GLU A 119 11.02 -12.41 7.59
CA GLU A 119 10.94 -12.06 6.17
C GLU A 119 10.89 -10.53 5.96
N ALA A 120 10.14 -9.81 6.80
CA ALA A 120 10.13 -8.35 6.80
C ALA A 120 11.54 -7.77 7.04
N LEU A 121 12.24 -8.26 8.07
CA LEU A 121 13.59 -7.79 8.41
C LEU A 121 14.61 -8.16 7.33
N LYS A 122 14.51 -9.34 6.74
CA LYS A 122 15.35 -9.80 5.64
C LYS A 122 15.21 -8.88 4.42
N GLN A 123 13.97 -8.50 4.07
CA GLN A 123 13.71 -7.58 2.96
C GLN A 123 14.25 -6.17 3.24
N LEU A 124 14.13 -5.67 4.47
CA LEU A 124 14.71 -4.38 4.84
C LEU A 124 16.25 -4.39 4.78
N LYS A 125 16.88 -5.48 5.25
CA LYS A 125 18.34 -5.64 5.21
C LYS A 125 18.89 -5.87 3.80
N SER A 126 18.12 -6.48 2.90
CA SER A 126 18.54 -6.63 1.50
C SER A 126 18.57 -5.29 0.77
N ALA A 127 17.67 -4.36 1.12
CA ALA A 127 17.67 -3.00 0.59
C ALA A 127 18.76 -2.12 1.21
N TYR A 128 18.86 -2.07 2.54
CA TYR A 128 19.89 -1.30 3.26
C TYR A 128 20.41 -2.04 4.48
N SER A 129 21.49 -2.81 4.27
CA SER A 129 22.07 -3.71 5.27
C SER A 129 22.67 -3.01 6.49
N LYS A 130 23.11 -1.75 6.35
CA LYS A 130 23.76 -0.96 7.40
C LYS A 130 22.79 -0.24 8.35
N LYS A 131 21.51 -0.12 7.98
CA LYS A 131 20.50 0.56 8.80
C LYS A 131 20.07 -0.36 9.95
N LYS A 132 19.93 0.21 11.15
CA LYS A 132 19.33 -0.50 12.29
C LYS A 132 17.82 -0.38 12.19
N TYR A 133 17.15 -1.52 12.08
CA TYR A 133 15.69 -1.60 12.02
C TYR A 133 15.12 -1.96 13.39
N ILE A 134 14.17 -1.15 13.85
CA ILE A 134 13.38 -1.38 15.07
C ILE A 134 11.93 -1.23 14.66
N PHE A 135 11.17 -2.32 14.72
CA PHE A 135 9.74 -2.29 14.44
C PHE A 135 8.97 -1.62 15.56
N ASN A 136 7.95 -0.85 15.18
CA ASN A 136 6.92 -0.41 16.10
C ASN A 136 6.15 -1.62 16.65
N LYS A 137 5.54 -1.44 17.82
CA LYS A 137 4.75 -2.50 18.45
C LYS A 137 3.51 -2.85 17.64
N ASP A 138 2.89 -1.85 17.03
CA ASP A 138 1.64 -2.03 16.30
C ASP A 138 1.91 -2.53 14.88
N VAL A 139 1.12 -3.53 14.47
CA VAL A 139 1.16 -4.13 13.14
C VAL A 139 -0.25 -4.11 12.58
N THR A 140 -0.41 -3.65 11.33
CA THR A 140 -1.68 -3.78 10.63
C THR A 140 -1.75 -5.16 9.98
N GLN A 141 -2.70 -5.98 10.40
CA GLN A 141 -3.00 -7.26 9.77
C GLN A 141 -4.25 -7.09 8.90
N SER A 142 -4.16 -7.40 7.61
CA SER A 142 -5.31 -7.37 6.70
C SER A 142 -5.56 -8.73 6.08
N ARG A 143 -6.82 -9.06 5.84
CA ARG A 143 -7.22 -10.29 5.17
C ARG A 143 -8.08 -9.96 3.96
N SER A 144 -7.80 -10.63 2.85
CA SER A 144 -8.59 -10.51 1.62
C SER A 144 -10.03 -10.99 1.82
N TYR A 145 -10.98 -10.35 1.12
CA TYR A 145 -12.40 -10.71 1.19
C TYR A 145 -12.92 -11.24 -0.15
N ASP A 146 -13.41 -12.47 -0.15
CA ASP A 146 -14.10 -13.06 -1.30
C ASP A 146 -15.55 -12.58 -1.31
N ASN A 147 -15.84 -11.60 -2.17
CA ASN A 147 -17.18 -11.02 -2.28
C ASN A 147 -18.21 -11.99 -2.86
N SER A 148 -17.77 -13.00 -3.64
CA SER A 148 -18.67 -13.98 -4.22
C SER A 148 -19.16 -14.98 -3.19
N LYS A 149 -18.28 -15.32 -2.22
CA LYS A 149 -18.59 -16.27 -1.14
C LYS A 149 -18.99 -15.59 0.17
N GLY A 150 -18.84 -14.27 0.26
CA GLY A 150 -19.12 -13.50 1.48
C GLY A 150 -18.26 -13.95 2.66
N LYS A 151 -16.99 -14.28 2.42
CA LYS A 151 -16.07 -14.80 3.45
C LYS A 151 -14.64 -14.36 3.19
N PHE A 152 -13.79 -14.50 4.19
CA PHE A 152 -12.37 -14.22 4.05
C PHE A 152 -11.66 -15.25 3.15
N GLY A 153 -10.76 -14.74 2.32
CA GLY A 153 -9.81 -15.54 1.56
C GLY A 153 -8.59 -15.93 2.39
N ASP A 154 -7.66 -16.62 1.74
CA ASP A 154 -6.47 -17.17 2.40
C ASP A 154 -5.28 -16.21 2.37
N TYR A 155 -5.41 -15.12 1.60
CA TYR A 155 -4.37 -14.12 1.50
C TYR A 155 -4.46 -13.12 2.66
N MET A 156 -3.34 -12.98 3.37
CA MET A 156 -3.13 -12.06 4.49
C MET A 156 -1.97 -11.12 4.20
N PHE A 157 -2.06 -9.92 4.75
CA PHE A 157 -1.08 -8.84 4.62
C PHE A 157 -0.69 -8.39 6.02
N TYR A 158 0.60 -8.27 6.28
CA TYR A 158 1.14 -7.72 7.52
C TYR A 158 1.92 -6.45 7.19
N GLY A 159 1.42 -5.29 7.64
CA GLY A 159 2.10 -4.01 7.53
C GLY A 159 2.89 -3.72 8.80
N PHE A 160 4.21 -3.84 8.72
CA PHE A 160 5.13 -3.40 9.76
C PHE A 160 5.61 -1.98 9.45
N SER A 161 5.86 -1.21 10.50
CA SER A 161 6.43 0.13 10.40
C SER A 161 7.51 0.31 11.44
N GLY A 162 8.35 1.31 11.23
CA GLY A 162 9.28 1.82 12.23
C GLY A 162 9.73 3.21 11.83
N LYS A 163 10.77 3.70 12.49
CA LYS A 163 11.34 5.00 12.16
C LYS A 163 11.91 4.99 10.74
N ASP A 164 11.32 5.80 9.85
CA ASP A 164 11.75 6.02 8.47
C ASP A 164 11.75 4.73 7.61
N PHE A 165 10.78 3.82 7.82
CA PHE A 165 10.53 2.69 6.92
C PHE A 165 9.15 2.07 7.12
N LYS A 166 8.64 1.42 6.06
CA LYS A 166 7.48 0.51 6.12
C LYS A 166 7.80 -0.77 5.36
N VAL A 167 7.26 -1.89 5.80
CA VAL A 167 7.41 -3.15 5.07
C VAL A 167 6.13 -3.94 5.17
N GLN A 168 5.71 -4.49 4.03
CA GLN A 168 4.56 -5.35 3.94
C GLN A 168 5.01 -6.79 3.71
N VAL A 169 4.42 -7.73 4.42
CA VAL A 169 4.58 -9.15 4.14
C VAL A 169 3.25 -9.71 3.73
N ASN A 170 3.20 -10.24 2.51
CA ASN A 170 2.07 -10.97 2.03
C ASN A 170 2.21 -12.45 2.41
N ALA A 171 1.13 -13.08 2.83
CA ALA A 171 1.13 -14.48 3.22
C ALA A 171 -0.10 -15.17 2.65
N ASN A 172 0.07 -16.38 2.11
CA ASN A 172 -1.04 -17.27 1.86
C ASN A 172 -1.09 -18.30 3.00
N ILE A 173 -2.11 -18.23 3.84
CA ILE A 173 -2.23 -19.09 5.02
C ILE A 173 -2.54 -20.55 4.67
N SER A 174 -3.17 -20.81 3.52
CA SER A 174 -3.49 -22.18 3.07
C SER A 174 -2.30 -22.86 2.40
N GLU A 175 -1.43 -22.10 1.74
CA GLU A 175 -0.28 -22.62 0.98
C GLU A 175 1.05 -22.51 1.76
N GLY A 176 1.04 -21.83 2.91
CA GLY A 176 2.18 -21.78 3.84
C GLY A 176 3.37 -20.92 3.38
N TYR A 177 3.29 -20.21 2.26
CA TYR A 177 4.36 -19.29 1.82
C TYR A 177 4.07 -17.81 2.12
N ALA A 178 5.14 -17.04 2.22
CA ALA A 178 5.15 -15.60 2.44
C ALA A 178 5.95 -14.92 1.33
N ILE A 179 5.43 -13.81 0.79
CA ILE A 179 6.11 -12.96 -0.19
C ILE A 179 6.26 -11.56 0.43
N PRO A 180 7.46 -11.17 0.87
CA PRO A 180 7.69 -9.83 1.43
C PRO A 180 7.91 -8.77 0.34
N PHE A 181 7.42 -7.55 0.58
CA PHE A 181 7.69 -6.35 -0.23
C PHE A 181 7.93 -5.16 0.71
N ALA A 182 9.03 -4.43 0.55
CA ALA A 182 9.36 -3.29 1.41
C ALA A 182 9.40 -1.98 0.62
N THR A 183 8.94 -0.90 1.27
CA THR A 183 9.10 0.47 0.80
C THR A 183 9.85 1.26 1.86
N ILE A 184 11.00 1.81 1.50
CA ILE A 184 11.80 2.60 2.43
C ILE A 184 11.61 4.06 2.05
N ASP A 185 10.99 4.78 2.97
CA ASP A 185 10.89 6.24 2.89
C ASP A 185 12.30 6.77 3.24
N ILE A 186 13.01 7.28 2.22
CA ILE A 186 14.36 7.88 2.35
C ILE A 186 14.21 9.39 2.49
#